data_AF-A0A7C5RCY4-F1
#
_entry.id   AF-A0A7C5RCY4-F1
#
_cell.length_a   1.000
_cell.length_b   1.000
_cell.length_c   1.000
_cell.angle_alpha   90.00
_cell.angle_beta   90.00
_cell.angle_gamma   90.00
#
_symmetry.space_group_name_H-M   'P 1'
#
loop_
_entity.id
_entity.type
_entity.pdbx_description
1 polymer ?
#
loop_
_entity_poly.entity_id
_entity_poly.type
_entity_poly.pdbx_seq_one_letter_code
_entity_poly.pdbx_strand_id
1 'polypeptide(L)'
;MLEVNLGFNPIRMIAYTRNEVELKVNIKNLDSQPYWIEVEVTVPTDFLSLHPTSHLKTGRVRGGIIFGNEEKTVRCKIYANSVVHPDIYKIDVVVYAYDRSGTISARNEKVAELRCDRIR
;
A
#
# COMPACT_ATOMS: atom_id res chain seq x y z
N MET A 1 0.11 18.08 8.89
CA MET A 1 -0.08 16.68 9.27
C MET A 1 -0.73 15.94 8.11
N LEU A 2 -0.24 14.75 7.79
CA LEU A 2 -0.92 13.84 6.87
C LEU A 2 -1.68 12.77 7.65
N GLU A 3 -2.94 12.58 7.31
CA GLU A 3 -3.74 11.45 7.78
C GLU A 3 -3.66 10.33 6.73
N VAL A 4 -3.38 9.10 7.17
CA VAL A 4 -3.20 7.95 6.27
C VAL A 4 -4.09 6.80 6.73
N ASN A 5 -4.99 6.39 5.84
CA ASN A 5 -5.93 5.29 6.03
C ASN A 5 -5.69 4.20 4.96
N LEU A 6 -5.67 2.94 5.38
CA LEU A 6 -5.39 1.79 4.52
C LEU A 6 -6.64 0.93 4.35
N GLY A 7 -6.81 0.34 3.17
CA GLY A 7 -7.87 -0.61 2.91
C GLY A 7 -7.55 -1.54 1.74
N PHE A 8 -8.27 -2.66 1.65
CA PHE A 8 -8.10 -3.64 0.58
C PHE A 8 -9.38 -3.80 -0.25
N ASN A 9 -9.22 -4.09 -1.53
CA ASN A 9 -10.30 -4.50 -2.41
C ASN A 9 -9.85 -5.64 -3.35
N PRO A 10 -10.39 -6.86 -3.21
CA PRO A 10 -11.29 -7.31 -2.15
C PRO A 10 -10.65 -7.23 -0.75
N ILE A 11 -11.46 -7.29 0.30
CA ILE A 11 -10.99 -7.19 1.70
C ILE A 11 -10.10 -8.35 2.16
N ARG A 12 -10.04 -9.44 1.37
CA ARG A 12 -9.31 -10.67 1.67
C ARG A 12 -8.86 -11.38 0.40
N MET A 13 -7.80 -12.15 0.54
CA MET A 13 -7.29 -13.10 -0.46
C MET A 13 -7.91 -14.48 -0.29
N ILE A 14 -7.73 -15.30 -1.32
CA ILE A 14 -8.12 -16.71 -1.31
C ILE A 14 -6.88 -17.60 -1.28
N ALA A 15 -6.80 -18.50 -0.30
CA ALA A 15 -5.67 -19.42 -0.18
C ALA A 15 -5.57 -20.41 -1.36
N TYR A 16 -4.36 -20.84 -1.67
CA TYR A 16 -4.03 -21.87 -2.68
C TYR A 16 -4.51 -21.54 -4.10
N THR A 17 -4.74 -20.27 -4.40
CA THR A 17 -5.19 -19.80 -5.71
C THR A 17 -4.39 -18.59 -6.14
N ARG A 18 -4.19 -18.43 -7.45
CA ARG A 18 -3.69 -17.18 -8.01
C ARG A 18 -4.81 -16.16 -7.96
N ASN A 19 -4.59 -15.08 -7.22
CA ASN A 19 -5.53 -13.95 -7.14
C ASN A 19 -4.76 -12.67 -6.86
N GLU A 20 -5.48 -11.55 -6.89
CA GLU A 20 -4.94 -10.23 -6.62
C GLU A 20 -5.87 -9.44 -5.69
N VAL A 21 -5.26 -8.54 -4.92
CA VAL A 21 -5.98 -7.52 -4.15
C VAL A 21 -5.38 -6.16 -4.42
N GLU A 22 -6.22 -5.13 -4.36
CA GLU A 22 -5.79 -3.75 -4.44
C GLU A 22 -5.67 -3.17 -3.02
N LEU A 23 -4.47 -2.80 -2.61
CA LEU A 23 -4.22 -1.95 -1.47
C LEU A 23 -4.52 -0.49 -1.86
N LYS A 24 -5.44 0.13 -1.13
CA LYS A 24 -5.79 1.55 -1.22
C LYS A 24 -5.16 2.29 -0.04
N VAL A 25 -4.37 3.30 -0.35
CA VAL A 25 -3.73 4.20 0.61
C VAL A 25 -4.37 5.58 0.43
N ASN A 26 -5.33 5.90 1.30
CA ASN A 26 -6.01 7.20 1.31
C ASN A 26 -5.21 8.16 2.18
N ILE A 27 -4.81 9.28 1.60
CA ILE A 27 -3.92 10.25 2.21
C ILE A 27 -4.65 11.59 2.17
N LYS A 28 -4.85 12.18 3.35
CA LYS A 28 -5.44 13.51 3.48
C LYS A 28 -4.41 14.49 4.00
N ASN A 29 -4.26 15.61 3.30
CA ASN A 29 -3.37 16.67 3.73
C ASN A 29 -4.13 17.67 4.59
N LEU A 30 -3.81 17.71 5.88
CA LEU A 30 -4.43 18.65 6.83
C LEU A 30 -3.65 19.96 6.94
N ASP A 31 -2.50 20.09 6.28
CA ASP A 31 -1.76 21.35 6.20
C ASP A 31 -2.27 22.22 5.06
N SER A 32 -1.90 23.50 5.07
CA SER A 32 -2.13 24.42 3.94
C SER A 32 -1.11 24.25 2.80
N GLN A 33 0.07 23.69 3.09
CA GLN A 33 1.15 23.56 2.11
C GLN A 33 1.02 22.29 1.28
N PRO A 34 1.35 22.33 -0.03
CA PRO A 34 1.30 21.14 -0.87
C PRO A 34 2.51 20.23 -0.65
N TYR A 35 2.31 18.93 -0.81
CA TYR A 35 3.38 17.93 -0.73
C TYR A 35 3.41 17.05 -1.97
N TRP A 36 4.61 16.61 -2.36
CA TRP A 36 4.77 15.48 -3.27
C TRP A 36 4.72 14.18 -2.48
N ILE A 37 3.88 13.25 -2.88
CA ILE A 37 3.64 12.00 -2.17
C ILE A 37 4.26 10.82 -2.90
N GLU A 38 4.99 9.99 -2.15
CA GLU A 38 5.38 8.64 -2.57
C GLU A 38 4.95 7.63 -1.52
N VAL A 39 4.50 6.45 -1.97
CA VAL A 39 4.09 5.35 -1.11
C VAL A 39 4.98 4.16 -1.40
N GLU A 40 5.70 3.70 -0.40
CA GLU A 40 6.46 2.46 -0.44
C GLU A 40 5.65 1.35 0.23
N VAL A 41 5.56 0.21 -0.44
CA VAL A 41 4.83 -0.97 0.02
C VAL A 41 5.82 -2.12 0.07
N THR A 42 5.82 -2.87 1.17
CA THR A 42 6.62 -4.08 1.33
C THR A 42 5.72 -5.25 1.75
N VAL A 43 5.80 -6.35 1.01
CA VAL A 43 5.09 -7.60 1.33
C VAL A 43 6.03 -8.56 2.09
N PRO A 44 5.53 -9.37 3.03
CA PRO A 44 6.39 -10.10 3.97
C PRO A 44 7.00 -11.39 3.41
N THR A 45 6.38 -12.02 2.41
CA THR A 45 6.65 -13.40 1.99
C THR A 45 6.87 -13.56 0.49
N ASP A 46 7.54 -14.64 0.10
CA ASP A 46 7.76 -15.00 -1.31
C ASP A 46 6.48 -15.43 -2.06
N PHE A 47 5.41 -15.71 -1.33
CA PHE A 47 4.10 -16.09 -1.89
C PHE A 47 3.23 -14.90 -2.30
N LEU A 48 3.64 -13.69 -1.88
CA LEU A 48 3.03 -12.43 -2.28
C LEU A 48 4.02 -11.65 -3.15
N SER A 49 3.50 -10.85 -4.08
CA SER A 49 4.31 -10.02 -4.95
C SER A 49 3.59 -8.73 -5.32
N LEU A 50 4.35 -7.67 -5.57
CA LEU A 50 3.85 -6.41 -6.13
C LEU A 50 3.88 -6.39 -7.66
N HIS A 51 4.32 -7.48 -8.28
CA HIS A 51 4.34 -7.68 -9.73
C HIS A 51 3.64 -9.00 -10.11
N PRO A 52 2.88 -9.05 -11.21
CA PRO A 52 2.07 -10.23 -11.55
C PRO A 52 2.89 -11.46 -11.97
N THR A 53 4.07 -11.26 -12.57
CA THR A 53 4.84 -12.36 -13.19
C THR A 53 6.21 -12.59 -12.56
N SER A 54 6.73 -11.62 -11.83
CA SER A 54 8.03 -11.69 -11.16
C SER A 54 7.83 -11.46 -9.68
N HIS A 55 8.78 -11.93 -8.88
CA HIS A 55 8.75 -11.69 -7.45
C HIS A 55 9.28 -10.27 -7.17
N LEU A 56 8.42 -9.39 -6.66
CA LEU A 56 8.76 -8.04 -6.24
C LEU A 56 8.24 -7.82 -4.82
N LYS A 57 9.16 -7.83 -3.85
CA LYS A 57 8.85 -7.72 -2.42
C LYS A 57 8.54 -6.29 -1.99
N THR A 58 9.30 -5.33 -2.49
CA THR A 58 9.18 -3.92 -2.15
C THR A 58 9.02 -3.10 -3.42
N GLY A 59 8.07 -2.17 -3.41
CA GLY A 59 7.74 -1.33 -4.55
C GLY A 59 7.34 0.06 -4.10
N ARG A 60 7.67 1.06 -4.91
CA ARG A 60 7.31 2.45 -4.65
C ARG A 60 6.36 2.97 -5.72
N VAL A 61 5.26 3.58 -5.28
CA VAL A 61 4.23 4.17 -6.12
C VAL A 61 4.23 5.67 -5.91
N ARG A 62 4.32 6.44 -7.01
CA ARG A 62 4.23 7.91 -6.96
C ARG A 62 2.76 8.32 -6.85
N GLY A 63 2.40 9.05 -5.79
CA GLY A 63 1.07 9.64 -5.60
C GLY A 63 0.92 11.04 -6.25
N GLY A 64 2.04 11.67 -6.62
CA GLY A 64 2.05 13.03 -7.15
C GLY A 64 1.77 14.08 -6.07
N ILE A 65 1.35 15.28 -6.47
CA ILE A 65 1.18 16.41 -5.54
C ILE A 65 -0.19 16.33 -4.85
N ILE A 66 -0.26 16.59 -3.54
CA ILE A 66 -1.48 16.77 -2.75
C ILE A 66 -1.48 18.18 -2.16
N PHE A 67 -2.52 18.96 -2.45
CA PHE A 67 -2.71 20.31 -1.93
C PHE A 67 -3.33 20.30 -0.54
N GLY A 68 -3.39 21.47 0.11
CA GLY A 68 -3.96 21.56 1.44
C GLY A 68 -5.47 21.25 1.47
N ASN A 69 -5.91 20.51 2.49
CA ASN A 69 -7.25 19.95 2.64
C ASN A 69 -7.69 18.98 1.53
N GLU A 70 -6.81 18.60 0.61
CA GLU A 70 -7.09 17.60 -0.42
C GLU A 70 -6.94 16.19 0.17
N GLU A 71 -7.71 15.26 -0.38
CA GLU A 71 -7.56 13.83 -0.17
C GLU A 71 -7.19 13.15 -1.48
N LYS A 72 -6.26 12.20 -1.41
CA LYS A 72 -5.81 11.44 -2.57
C LYS A 72 -5.69 9.96 -2.23
N THR A 73 -6.13 9.11 -3.15
CA THR A 73 -5.96 7.64 -3.05
C THR A 73 -4.83 7.18 -3.96
N VAL A 74 -3.83 6.52 -3.37
CA VAL A 74 -2.81 5.76 -4.10
C VAL A 74 -3.17 4.28 -4.07
N ARG A 75 -3.05 3.59 -5.20
CA ARG A 75 -3.43 2.17 -5.33
C ARG A 75 -2.21 1.33 -5.69
N CYS A 76 -2.11 0.16 -5.08
CA CYS A 76 -1.06 -0.81 -5.35
C CYS A 76 -1.67 -2.21 -5.42
N LYS A 77 -1.35 -2.98 -6.48
CA LYS A 77 -1.80 -4.36 -6.60
C LYS A 77 -0.84 -5.30 -5.89
N ILE A 78 -1.39 -6.22 -5.11
CA ILE A 78 -0.68 -7.31 -4.45
C ILE A 78 -1.21 -8.61 -5.05
N TYR A 79 -0.32 -9.44 -5.56
CA TYR A 79 -0.61 -10.69 -6.23
C TYR A 79 -0.21 -11.86 -5.33
N ALA A 80 -1.07 -12.86 -5.22
CA ALA A 80 -0.72 -14.15 -4.63
C ALA A 80 -0.46 -15.20 -5.70
N ASN A 81 0.44 -16.12 -5.38
CA ASN A 81 0.63 -17.34 -6.15
C ASN A 81 -0.22 -18.51 -5.58
N SER A 82 -0.17 -19.66 -6.24
CA SER A 82 -0.95 -20.85 -5.87
C SER A 82 -0.48 -21.56 -4.58
N VAL A 83 0.57 -21.07 -3.93
CA VAL A 83 1.09 -21.65 -2.68
C VAL A 83 0.86 -20.76 -1.46
N VAL A 84 0.18 -19.62 -1.64
CA VAL A 84 -0.27 -18.78 -0.52
C VAL A 84 -1.18 -19.59 0.40
N HIS A 85 -0.90 -19.60 1.70
CA HIS A 85 -1.65 -20.35 2.69
C HIS A 85 -2.58 -19.42 3.50
N PRO A 86 -3.60 -19.96 4.18
CA PRO A 86 -4.45 -19.14 5.04
C PRO A 86 -3.63 -18.54 6.19
N ASP A 87 -3.61 -17.20 6.26
CA ASP A 87 -2.92 -16.43 7.31
C ASP A 87 -3.34 -14.96 7.27
N ILE A 88 -2.82 -14.15 8.20
CA ILE A 88 -2.86 -12.71 8.20
C ILE A 88 -1.48 -12.17 7.82
N TYR A 89 -1.35 -11.67 6.59
CA TYR A 89 -0.12 -11.11 6.08
C TYR A 89 0.01 -9.63 6.46
N LYS A 90 1.07 -9.27 7.17
CA LYS A 90 1.38 -7.88 7.54
C LYS A 90 2.10 -7.18 6.39
N ILE A 91 1.45 -6.20 5.78
CA ILE A 91 1.98 -5.40 4.67
C ILE A 91 2.46 -4.07 5.24
N ASP A 92 3.76 -3.80 5.11
CA ASP A 92 4.33 -2.54 5.57
C ASP A 92 4.11 -1.45 4.52
N VAL A 93 3.60 -0.30 4.94
CA VAL A 93 3.30 0.84 4.09
C VAL A 93 3.98 2.08 4.68
N VAL A 94 4.82 2.73 3.88
CA VAL A 94 5.49 3.97 4.25
C VAL A 94 5.06 5.07 3.29
N VAL A 95 4.45 6.13 3.81
CA VAL A 95 4.10 7.32 3.04
C VAL A 95 5.14 8.40 3.29
N TYR A 96 5.84 8.80 2.23
CA TYR A 96 6.78 9.92 2.22
C TYR A 96 6.10 11.15 1.65
N ALA A 97 6.25 12.28 2.33
CA ALA A 97 5.80 13.58 1.89
C ALA A 97 7.00 14.50 1.72
N TYR A 98 7.23 14.94 0.49
CA TYR A 98 8.32 15.85 0.17
C TYR A 98 7.77 17.27 0.01
N ASP A 99 8.47 18.24 0.58
CA ASP A 99 8.17 19.65 0.38
C ASP A 99 8.61 20.15 -1.02
N ARG A 100 8.47 21.45 -1.26
CA ARG A 100 8.87 22.10 -2.52
C ARG A 100 10.38 22.03 -2.79
N SER A 101 11.19 21.86 -1.75
CA SER A 101 12.64 21.72 -1.84
C SER A 101 13.06 20.26 -2.06
N GLY A 102 12.11 19.32 -2.14
CA GLY A 102 12.38 17.90 -2.29
C GLY A 102 12.86 17.22 -1.01
N THR A 103 12.74 17.89 0.15
CA THR A 103 13.11 17.33 1.45
C THR A 103 11.93 16.57 2.04
N ILE A 104 12.19 15.45 2.71
CA ILE A 104 11.15 14.69 3.42
C ILE A 104 10.65 15.54 4.59
N SER A 105 9.44 16.09 4.45
CA SER A 105 8.77 16.88 5.47
C SER A 105 7.96 16.01 6.44
N ALA A 106 7.42 14.89 5.96
CA ALA A 106 6.76 13.91 6.80
C ALA A 106 6.98 12.48 6.31
N ARG A 107 7.02 11.54 7.26
CA ARG A 107 7.07 10.09 7.04
C ARG A 107 6.03 9.44 7.93
N ASN A 108 5.07 8.73 7.33
CA ASN A 108 4.05 7.98 8.05
C ASN A 108 4.22 6.49 7.77
N GLU A 109 4.47 5.71 8.82
CA GLU A 109 4.58 4.26 8.75
C GLU A 109 3.28 3.63 9.25
N LYS A 110 2.76 2.66 8.50
CA LYS A 110 1.54 1.92 8.81
C LYS A 110 1.73 0.46 8.44
N VAL A 111 1.04 -0.42 9.15
CA VAL A 111 0.95 -1.84 8.83
C VAL A 111 -0.50 -2.14 8.45
N ALA A 112 -0.71 -2.73 7.27
CA ALA A 112 -2.00 -3.25 6.86
C ALA A 112 -2.04 -4.76 7.03
N GLU A 113 -3.15 -5.28 7.56
CA GLU A 113 -3.35 -6.71 7.77
C GLU A 113 -4.20 -7.28 6.62
N LEU A 114 -3.56 -8.02 5.72
CA LEU A 114 -4.21 -8.69 4.61
C LEU A 114 -4.58 -10.12 4.99
N ARG A 115 -5.87 -10.39 5.16
CA ARG A 115 -6.38 -11.73 5.46
C ARG A 115 -6.40 -12.61 4.22
N CYS A 116 -5.99 -13.86 4.38
CA CYS A 116 -6.12 -14.90 3.37
C CYS A 116 -6.91 -16.06 3.95
N ASP A 117 -8.06 -16.37 3.33
CA ASP A 117 -8.97 -17.39 3.81
C ASP A 117 -9.00 -18.58 2.84
N ARG A 118 -9.24 -19.79 3.35
CA ARG A 118 -9.57 -20.95 2.52
C ARG A 118 -11.02 -20.85 2.06
N ILE A 119 -11.31 -21.10 0.79
CA ILE A 119 -12.69 -21.32 0.33
C ILE A 119 -13.22 -22.56 1.06
N ARG A 120 -14.32 -22.40 1.80
CA ARG A 120 -15.08 -23.52 2.37
C ARG A 120 -16.06 -24.06 1.34
#